data_AF-A0A947T5F7-F1
#
_entry.id   AF-A0A947T5F7-F1
#
_cell.length_a   1.000
_cell.length_b   1.000
_cell.length_c   1.000
_cell.angle_alpha   90.00
_cell.angle_beta   90.00
_cell.angle_gamma   90.00
#
_symmetry.space_group_name_H-M   'P 1'
#
loop_
_entity.id
_entity.type
_entity.pdbx_description
1 polymer ?
#
loop_
_entity_poly.entity_id
_entity_poly.type
_entity_poly.pdbx_seq_one_letter_code
_entity_poly.pdbx_strand_id
1 'polypeptide(L)'
;MRQPFRLDVHTVDIEDVHLGDTTTVEGGTLIVSTEEVAGLILEDPRIAAVDVEIAQPGDDVRIIGCLDAVEPRTKIGEGSVFPGFLGGMETVGTGETLRLGGVSVLASSRYPQPFSGLLQAREAVVDMAGPTSSLSPFGRVRNVVLAYTPNP
;
A
#
# COMPACT_ATOMS: atom_id res chain seq x y z
N MET A 1 26.59 -10.45 28.19
CA MET A 1 25.78 -11.28 27.27
C MET A 1 24.93 -10.33 26.43
N ARG A 2 25.05 -10.37 25.09
CA ARG A 2 24.26 -9.51 24.20
C ARG A 2 22.83 -10.05 24.17
N GLN A 3 21.82 -9.22 24.44
CA GLN A 3 20.44 -9.66 24.28
C GLN A 3 20.22 -10.07 22.81
N PRO A 4 19.52 -11.18 22.54
CA PRO A 4 19.23 -11.59 21.17
C PRO A 4 18.31 -10.58 20.49
N PHE A 5 18.54 -10.29 19.21
CA PHE A 5 17.62 -9.52 18.40
C PHE A 5 16.27 -10.23 18.37
N ARG A 6 15.22 -9.59 18.90
CA ARG A 6 13.85 -10.10 18.87
C ARG A 6 12.91 -9.00 18.38
N LEU A 7 12.25 -9.26 17.27
CA LEU A 7 11.20 -8.43 16.70
C LEU A 7 9.86 -9.17 16.88
N ASP A 8 8.95 -8.56 17.61
CA ASP A 8 7.59 -9.05 17.80
C ASP A 8 6.67 -8.34 16.80
N VAL A 9 5.95 -9.10 15.96
CA VAL A 9 5.05 -8.56 14.92
C VAL A 9 3.61 -8.88 15.28
N HIS A 10 2.87 -7.87 15.70
CA HIS A 10 1.45 -7.92 16.02
C HIS A 10 0.63 -7.70 14.75
N THR A 11 -0.45 -8.47 14.59
CA THR A 11 -1.31 -8.40 13.40
C THR A 11 -2.72 -8.01 13.82
N VAL A 12 -3.27 -6.99 13.16
CA VAL A 12 -4.71 -6.73 13.13
C VAL A 12 -5.23 -7.30 11.82
N ASP A 13 -6.07 -8.33 11.90
CA ASP A 13 -6.67 -8.94 10.70
C ASP A 13 -7.79 -8.04 10.17
N ILE A 14 -7.67 -7.66 8.90
CA ILE A 14 -8.67 -6.84 8.21
C ILE A 14 -9.45 -7.73 7.24
N GLU A 15 -10.76 -7.75 7.47
CA GLU A 15 -11.75 -8.52 6.72
C GLU A 15 -12.53 -7.67 5.73
N ASP A 16 -12.42 -6.34 5.81
CA ASP A 16 -13.05 -5.44 4.86
C ASP A 16 -12.35 -4.07 4.76
N VAL A 17 -12.49 -3.41 3.62
CA VAL A 17 -11.94 -2.06 3.37
C VAL A 17 -12.96 -1.22 2.63
N HIS A 18 -13.24 -0.02 3.14
CA HIS A 18 -14.15 0.94 2.50
C HIS A 18 -13.57 2.35 2.50
N LEU A 19 -14.07 3.19 1.60
CA LEU A 19 -13.84 4.62 1.68
C LEU A 19 -14.81 5.26 2.69
N GLY A 20 -14.36 6.29 3.41
CA GLY A 20 -15.20 7.03 4.34
C GLY A 20 -14.60 8.39 4.69
N ASP A 21 -15.17 9.06 5.68
CA ASP A 21 -14.78 10.43 6.02
C ASP A 21 -13.48 10.51 6.83
N THR A 22 -13.19 9.50 7.65
CA THR A 22 -12.03 9.46 8.57
C THR A 22 -11.34 8.11 8.51
N THR A 23 -10.01 8.11 8.47
CA THR A 23 -9.24 6.86 8.46
C THR A 23 -9.27 6.19 9.83
N THR A 24 -9.87 5.01 9.93
CA THR A 24 -10.00 4.27 11.18
C THR A 24 -10.08 2.76 10.96
N VAL A 25 -9.83 1.97 11.99
CA VAL A 25 -10.07 0.52 12.01
C VAL A 25 -11.14 0.20 13.04
N GLU A 26 -12.26 -0.36 12.59
CA GLU A 26 -13.40 -0.70 13.44
C GLU A 26 -13.92 -2.10 13.11
N GLY A 27 -13.96 -2.99 14.11
CA GLY A 27 -14.55 -4.32 13.95
C GLY A 27 -13.97 -5.18 12.82
N GLY A 28 -12.67 -5.03 12.51
CA GLY A 28 -12.02 -5.75 11.40
C GLY A 28 -12.18 -5.07 10.03
N THR A 29 -12.79 -3.90 9.97
CA THR A 29 -12.93 -3.08 8.76
C THR A 29 -11.97 -1.89 8.82
N LEU A 30 -11.19 -1.68 7.76
CA LEU A 30 -10.40 -0.47 7.56
C LEU A 30 -11.22 0.54 6.75
N ILE A 31 -11.53 1.69 7.34
CA ILE A 31 -12.12 2.83 6.65
C ILE A 31 -10.97 3.75 6.25
N VAL A 32 -10.90 4.15 4.98
CA VAL A 32 -9.86 5.01 4.42
C VAL A 32 -10.47 6.33 3.99
N SER A 33 -9.97 7.44 4.54
CA SER A 33 -10.34 8.78 4.06
C SER A 33 -9.54 9.15 2.84
N THR A 34 -10.23 9.38 1.72
CA THR A 34 -9.59 9.83 0.49
C THR A 34 -8.96 11.21 0.66
N GLU A 35 -9.58 12.09 1.46
CA GLU A 35 -9.08 13.43 1.73
C GLU A 35 -7.79 13.40 2.58
N GLU A 36 -7.76 12.62 3.66
CA GLU A 36 -6.56 12.49 4.50
C GLU A 36 -5.40 11.88 3.72
N VAL A 37 -5.66 10.82 2.95
CA VAL A 37 -4.64 10.16 2.12
C VAL A 37 -4.14 11.09 1.02
N ALA A 38 -5.04 11.76 0.29
CA ALA A 38 -4.65 12.70 -0.75
C ALA A 38 -3.88 13.89 -0.17
N GLY A 39 -4.31 14.42 0.97
CA GLY A 39 -3.63 15.50 1.67
C GLY A 39 -2.17 15.17 1.98
N LEU A 40 -1.91 13.98 2.54
CA LEU A 40 -0.55 13.50 2.84
C LEU A 40 0.29 13.30 1.57
N ILE A 41 -0.28 12.70 0.52
CA ILE A 41 0.46 12.39 -0.70
C ILE A 41 0.84 13.66 -1.47
N LEU A 42 -0.06 14.65 -1.49
CA LEU A 42 0.14 15.92 -2.20
C LEU A 42 1.11 16.88 -1.49
N GLU A 43 1.63 16.51 -0.31
CA GLU A 43 2.80 17.18 0.28
C GLU A 43 4.06 16.99 -0.58
N ASP A 44 4.13 15.93 -1.39
CA ASP A 44 5.22 15.72 -2.34
C ASP A 44 5.00 16.55 -3.62
N PRO A 45 5.84 17.57 -3.90
CA PRO A 45 5.66 18.45 -5.06
C PRO A 45 5.86 17.74 -6.40
N ARG A 46 6.29 16.48 -6.43
CA ARG A 46 6.42 15.69 -7.66
C ARG A 46 5.10 15.04 -8.07
N ILE A 47 4.10 15.02 -7.20
CA ILE A 47 2.79 14.42 -7.45
C ILE A 47 1.78 15.54 -7.73
N ALA A 48 1.12 15.48 -8.89
CA ALA A 48 0.12 16.46 -9.31
C ALA A 48 -1.27 16.12 -8.76
N ALA A 49 -1.60 14.82 -8.73
CA ALA A 49 -2.88 14.30 -8.25
C ALA A 49 -2.73 12.84 -7.82
N VAL A 50 -3.67 12.39 -6.99
CA VAL A 50 -3.83 10.98 -6.62
C VAL A 50 -5.31 10.64 -6.55
N ASP A 51 -5.69 9.53 -7.18
CA ASP A 51 -6.99 8.90 -6.98
C ASP A 51 -6.83 7.71 -6.03
N VAL A 52 -7.72 7.60 -5.06
CA VAL A 52 -7.73 6.51 -4.07
C VAL A 52 -8.89 5.58 -4.40
N GLU A 53 -8.58 4.35 -4.78
CA GLU A 53 -9.56 3.33 -5.15
C GLU A 53 -9.42 2.10 -4.25
N ILE A 54 -10.51 1.37 -4.04
CA ILE A 54 -10.50 0.09 -3.31
C ILE A 54 -10.81 -1.03 -4.29
N ALA A 55 -10.02 -2.11 -4.23
CA ALA A 55 -10.28 -3.32 -4.99
C ALA A 55 -10.25 -4.54 -4.07
N GLN A 56 -11.37 -5.26 -4.00
CA GLN A 56 -11.61 -6.38 -3.11
C GLN A 56 -11.36 -7.72 -3.82
N PRO A 57 -10.94 -8.77 -3.09
CA PRO A 57 -10.89 -10.12 -3.65
C PRO A 57 -12.26 -10.54 -4.22
N GLY A 58 -12.29 -10.92 -5.49
CA GLY A 58 -13.49 -11.30 -6.21
C GLY A 58 -14.13 -10.20 -7.06
N ASP A 59 -13.68 -8.95 -6.95
CA ASP A 59 -14.14 -7.88 -7.82
C ASP A 59 -13.74 -8.16 -9.28
N ASP A 60 -14.65 -7.89 -10.23
CA ASP A 60 -14.38 -8.00 -11.67
C ASP A 60 -13.55 -6.80 -12.16
N VAL A 61 -12.35 -6.67 -11.58
CA VAL A 61 -11.43 -5.55 -11.76
C VAL A 61 -10.01 -6.08 -12.01
N ARG A 62 -9.32 -5.41 -12.93
CA ARG A 62 -7.87 -5.53 -13.12
C ARG A 62 -7.20 -4.20 -12.80
N ILE A 63 -6.28 -4.23 -11.84
CA ILE A 63 -5.38 -3.12 -11.54
C ILE A 63 -4.21 -3.19 -12.52
N ILE A 64 -3.87 -2.07 -13.17
CA ILE A 64 -2.80 -1.96 -14.17
C ILE A 64 -1.83 -0.85 -13.80
N GLY A 65 -0.58 -0.94 -14.26
CA GLY A 65 0.41 0.09 -13.93
C GLY A 65 0.87 0.01 -12.47
N CYS A 66 0.90 -1.20 -11.91
CA CYS A 66 1.34 -1.41 -10.53
C CYS A 66 2.86 -1.24 -10.45
N LEU A 67 3.29 -0.29 -9.63
CA LEU A 67 4.67 0.10 -9.39
C LEU A 67 5.27 -0.67 -8.22
N ASP A 68 4.58 -0.64 -7.08
CA ASP A 68 5.01 -1.24 -5.82
C ASP A 68 3.79 -1.56 -4.94
N ALA A 69 3.99 -2.41 -3.94
CA ALA A 69 2.97 -2.83 -3.00
C ALA A 69 3.53 -2.83 -1.58
N VAL A 70 2.88 -2.10 -0.68
CA VAL A 70 3.29 -2.01 0.71
C VAL A 70 2.17 -2.53 1.61
N GLU A 71 2.52 -3.42 2.51
CA GLU A 71 1.62 -3.77 3.61
C GLU A 71 1.66 -2.66 4.67
N PRO A 72 0.52 -2.13 5.14
CA PRO A 72 0.49 -1.12 6.19
C PRO A 72 1.11 -1.63 7.49
N ARG A 73 2.14 -0.93 7.97
CA ARG A 73 2.87 -1.27 9.20
C ARG A 73 3.28 -0.02 9.94
N THR A 74 3.38 -0.12 11.27
CA THR A 74 3.94 0.92 12.13
C THR A 74 4.72 0.31 13.30
N LYS A 75 5.68 1.06 13.84
CA LYS A 75 6.40 0.65 15.06
C LYS A 75 5.54 0.98 16.28
N ILE A 76 5.45 0.02 17.21
CA ILE A 76 4.88 0.27 18.54
C ILE A 76 6.04 0.70 19.43
N GLY A 77 6.14 2.00 19.71
CA GLY A 77 7.25 2.60 20.45
C GLY A 77 8.32 3.22 19.55
N GLU A 78 9.58 3.00 19.87
CA GLU A 78 10.71 3.62 19.17
C GLU A 78 11.08 2.89 17.86
N GLY A 79 11.68 3.66 16.94
CA GLY A 79 12.18 3.21 15.64
C GLY A 79 11.24 3.52 14.48
N SER A 80 11.69 3.22 13.26
CA SER A 80 10.97 3.43 12.01
C SER A 80 10.73 2.11 11.25
N VAL A 81 9.63 2.04 10.51
CA VAL A 81 9.33 0.89 9.62
C VAL A 81 10.19 0.89 8.34
N PHE A 82 10.78 2.03 7.99
CA PHE A 82 11.73 2.15 6.88
C PHE A 82 12.90 3.09 7.27
N PRO A 83 13.84 2.64 8.11
CA PRO A 83 14.98 3.45 8.54
C PRO A 83 15.84 3.94 7.38
N GLY A 84 16.28 5.19 7.45
CA GLY A 84 16.96 5.87 6.34
C GLY A 84 16.03 6.46 5.28
N PHE A 85 14.73 6.11 5.30
CA PHE A 85 13.72 6.70 4.43
C PHE A 85 12.69 7.52 5.22
N LEU A 86 11.94 6.87 6.12
CA LEU A 86 10.95 7.53 7.00
C LEU A 86 11.53 7.98 8.35
N GLY A 87 12.80 7.69 8.62
CA GLY A 87 13.46 8.01 9.89
C GLY A 87 14.99 7.94 9.78
N GLY A 88 15.68 8.21 10.88
CA GLY A 88 17.14 8.11 10.94
C GLY A 88 17.66 6.70 10.62
N MET A 89 18.91 6.59 10.17
CA MET A 89 19.55 5.28 10.04
C MET A 89 19.74 4.65 11.42
N GLU A 90 19.18 3.46 11.62
CA GLU A 90 19.25 2.72 12.88
C GLU A 90 19.43 1.22 12.64
N THR A 91 19.85 0.50 13.69
CA THR A 91 19.94 -0.96 13.63
C THR A 91 18.54 -1.57 13.79
N VAL A 92 18.12 -2.37 12.81
CA VAL A 92 16.82 -3.06 12.81
C VAL A 92 16.87 -4.44 13.44
N GLY A 93 15.70 -5.07 13.60
CA GLY A 93 15.55 -6.45 14.09
C GLY A 93 15.11 -6.56 15.57
N THR A 94 14.74 -5.44 16.21
CA THR A 94 14.21 -5.43 17.58
C THR A 94 12.89 -4.66 17.73
N GLY A 95 12.23 -4.91 18.87
CA GLY A 95 11.08 -4.15 19.33
C GLY A 95 9.77 -4.71 18.79
N GLU A 96 8.75 -3.86 18.73
CA GLU A 96 7.39 -4.27 18.39
C GLU A 96 6.92 -3.54 17.12
N THR A 97 6.21 -4.25 16.26
CA THR A 97 5.64 -3.71 15.01
C THR A 97 4.20 -4.16 14.92
N LEU A 98 3.30 -3.23 14.60
CA LEU A 98 1.91 -3.53 14.25
C LEU A 98 1.78 -3.57 12.72
N ARG A 99 1.07 -4.56 12.19
CA ARG A 99 0.67 -4.63 10.77
C ARG A 99 -0.84 -4.77 10.63
N LEU A 100 -1.37 -4.24 9.53
CA LEU A 100 -2.73 -4.54 9.08
C LEU A 100 -2.66 -5.72 8.10
N GLY A 101 -3.02 -6.91 8.58
CA GLY A 101 -3.03 -8.13 7.77
C GLY A 101 -4.24 -8.15 6.83
N GLY A 102 -4.05 -8.67 5.61
CA GLY A 102 -5.14 -8.77 4.62
C GLY A 102 -5.36 -7.50 3.78
N VAL A 103 -4.50 -6.49 3.93
CA VAL A 103 -4.52 -5.23 3.17
C VAL A 103 -3.18 -5.00 2.47
N SER A 104 -3.21 -4.43 1.28
CA SER A 104 -2.05 -3.80 0.64
C SER A 104 -2.38 -2.42 0.13
N VAL A 105 -1.42 -1.51 0.24
CA VAL A 105 -1.42 -0.23 -0.45
C VAL A 105 -0.64 -0.42 -1.74
N LEU A 106 -1.34 -0.36 -2.88
CA LEU A 106 -0.75 -0.52 -4.21
C LEU A 106 -0.48 0.85 -4.83
N ALA A 107 0.78 1.10 -5.13
CA ALA A 107 1.18 2.23 -5.95
C ALA A 107 0.89 1.92 -7.41
N SER A 108 0.10 2.78 -8.06
CA SER A 108 -0.26 2.65 -9.46
C SER A 108 -0.06 3.96 -10.20
N SER A 109 0.36 3.95 -11.46
CA SER A 109 0.39 5.18 -12.26
C SER A 109 0.16 4.94 -13.73
N ARG A 110 -0.46 5.93 -14.39
CA ARG A 110 -0.44 6.05 -15.85
C ARG A 110 0.73 6.93 -16.21
N TYR A 111 1.72 6.39 -16.92
CA TYR A 111 2.86 7.17 -17.36
C TYR A 111 2.42 8.37 -18.23
N PRO A 112 2.94 9.58 -17.94
CA PRO A 112 2.50 10.81 -18.59
C PRO A 112 2.95 10.93 -20.05
N GLN A 113 3.89 10.09 -20.50
CA GLN A 113 4.43 10.16 -21.86
C GLN A 113 3.92 9.01 -22.73
N PRO A 114 3.56 9.27 -24.01
CA PRO A 114 3.19 8.22 -24.94
C PRO A 114 4.43 7.41 -25.32
N PHE A 115 4.74 6.42 -24.51
CA PHE A 115 5.69 5.39 -24.89
C PHE A 115 5.03 4.48 -25.93
N SER A 116 5.64 4.38 -27.12
CA SER A 116 5.21 3.45 -28.17
C SER A 116 6.23 2.33 -28.36
N GLY A 117 5.75 1.16 -28.78
CA GLY A 117 6.60 0.01 -29.09
C GLY A 117 7.32 -0.55 -27.86
N LEU A 118 8.63 -0.78 -28.00
CA LEU A 118 9.47 -1.42 -26.98
C LEU A 118 9.75 -0.53 -25.75
N LEU A 119 9.41 0.75 -25.82
CA LEU A 119 9.67 1.72 -24.75
C LEU A 119 8.50 1.83 -23.76
N GLN A 120 7.37 1.17 -24.02
CA GLN A 120 6.24 1.19 -23.11
C GLN A 120 6.56 0.33 -21.89
N ALA A 121 6.64 0.97 -20.72
CA ALA A 121 6.73 0.27 -19.45
C ALA A 121 5.55 -0.70 -19.35
N ARG A 122 5.85 -2.00 -19.39
CA ARG A 122 4.88 -3.07 -19.16
C ARG A 122 4.94 -3.45 -17.71
N GLU A 123 4.23 -2.67 -16.91
CA GLU A 123 4.22 -2.87 -15.48
C GLU A 123 3.30 -4.01 -15.08
N ALA A 124 3.43 -4.38 -13.80
CA ALA A 124 2.65 -5.45 -13.24
C ALA A 124 1.15 -5.13 -13.31
N VAL A 125 0.37 -6.20 -13.44
CA VAL A 125 -1.08 -6.18 -13.34
C VAL A 125 -1.49 -7.07 -12.18
N VAL A 126 -2.58 -6.71 -11.52
CA VAL A 126 -3.23 -7.52 -10.49
C VAL A 126 -4.67 -7.74 -10.91
N ASP A 127 -5.02 -9.00 -11.11
CA ASP A 127 -6.41 -9.41 -11.30
C ASP A 127 -7.06 -9.66 -9.94
N MET A 128 -8.25 -9.11 -9.72
CA MET A 128 -8.99 -9.33 -8.48
C MET A 128 -9.99 -10.49 -8.58
N ALA A 129 -10.33 -10.91 -9.80
CA ALA A 129 -11.17 -12.08 -10.08
C ALA A 129 -10.60 -12.97 -11.20
N GLY A 130 -11.27 -14.09 -11.43
CA GLY A 130 -10.90 -15.04 -12.47
C GLY A 130 -9.65 -15.88 -12.15
N PRO A 131 -9.20 -16.72 -13.09
CA PRO A 131 -8.15 -17.72 -12.84
C PRO A 131 -6.80 -17.14 -12.41
N THR A 132 -6.51 -15.91 -12.84
CA THR A 132 -5.23 -15.23 -12.60
C THR A 132 -5.16 -14.52 -11.25
N SER A 133 -6.30 -14.21 -10.63
CA SER A 133 -6.33 -13.52 -9.32
C SER A 133 -5.55 -14.26 -8.23
N SER A 134 -5.65 -15.58 -8.22
CA SER A 134 -4.96 -16.42 -7.26
C SER A 134 -3.46 -16.55 -7.49
N LEU A 135 -2.93 -16.10 -8.64
CA LEU A 135 -1.51 -16.20 -9.00
C LEU A 135 -0.65 -15.10 -8.38
N SER A 136 -1.27 -14.00 -7.94
CA SER A 136 -0.62 -12.92 -7.20
C SER A 136 -1.13 -12.92 -5.75
N PRO A 137 -0.28 -12.71 -4.74
CA PRO A 137 -0.77 -12.47 -3.37
C PRO A 137 -1.75 -11.31 -3.30
N PHE A 138 -1.56 -10.30 -4.17
CA PHE A 138 -2.37 -9.08 -4.20
C PHE A 138 -3.80 -9.32 -4.70
N GLY A 139 -4.05 -10.38 -5.48
CA GLY A 139 -5.42 -10.75 -5.87
C GLY A 139 -6.22 -11.44 -4.77
N ARG A 140 -5.59 -11.73 -3.61
CA ARG A 140 -6.22 -12.41 -2.46
C ARG A 140 -6.36 -11.50 -1.22
N VAL A 141 -5.90 -10.25 -1.32
CA VAL A 141 -5.97 -9.25 -0.26
C VAL A 141 -6.73 -8.03 -0.75
N ARG A 142 -7.05 -7.12 0.17
CA ARG A 142 -7.84 -5.92 -0.10
C ARG A 142 -6.89 -4.81 -0.46
N ASN A 143 -7.01 -4.28 -1.66
CA ASN A 143 -6.07 -3.31 -2.18
C ASN A 143 -6.63 -1.90 -2.02
N VAL A 144 -5.90 -1.06 -1.30
CA VAL A 144 -6.02 0.40 -1.39
C VAL A 144 -5.09 0.84 -2.52
N VAL A 145 -5.66 1.15 -3.68
CA VAL A 145 -4.91 1.54 -4.87
C VAL A 145 -4.74 3.05 -4.87
N LEU A 146 -3.49 3.50 -4.93
CA LEU A 146 -3.11 4.90 -5.05
C LEU A 146 -2.68 5.13 -6.50
N ALA A 147 -3.58 5.69 -7.31
CA ALA A 147 -3.33 6.00 -8.71
C ALA A 147 -2.75 7.41 -8.84
N TYR A 148 -1.43 7.51 -8.99
CA TYR A 148 -0.72 8.79 -9.04
C TYR A 148 -0.69 9.38 -10.45
N THR A 149 -0.87 10.69 -10.51
CA THR A 149 -0.49 11.53 -11.65
C THR A 149 0.75 12.33 -11.25
N PRO A 150 1.92 12.09 -11.88
CA PRO A 150 3.12 12.88 -11.61
C PRO A 150 3.01 14.29 -12.21
N ASN A 151 3.72 15.26 -11.62
CA ASN A 151 3.92 16.56 -12.25
C ASN A 151 4.81 16.41 -13.51
N PRO A 152 4.56 17.22 -14.57
CA PRO A 152 5.35 17.19 -15.82
C PRO A 152 6.85 17.45 -15.64
#